data_AF-A0A377I2U1-F1
#
_entry.id   AF-A0A377I2U1-F1
#
_cell.length_a   1.000
_cell.length_b   1.000
_cell.length_c   1.000
_cell.angle_alpha   90.00
_cell.angle_beta   90.00
_cell.angle_gamma   90.00
#
_symmetry.space_group_name_H-M   'P 1'
#
loop_
_entity.id
_entity.type
_entity.pdbx_description
1 polymer ?
#
loop_
_entity_poly.entity_id
_entity_poly.type
_entity_poly.pdbx_seq_one_letter_code
_entity_poly.pdbx_strand_id
1 'polypeptide(L)'
;MDYQKFEEKFNAAKSNLGITGKIKDDKVLYRIEDMISLNFKFSAGVIPKNDSDLLNLATRSVWLSDASLMKQFNSRFNEDFGFKDYEVLPDVIYSADHILKEVEKEGVVEKLSFYKNVNGKWYLAVLKHLLEPNEIFMDSFRGSDFEQYEKAKNHKKRVMIAIR
;
A
#
# COMPACT_ATOMS: atom_id res chain seq x y z
N MET A 1 15.01 4.98 -6.10
CA MET A 1 15.97 6.08 -5.87
C MET A 1 15.49 7.12 -4.84
N ASP A 2 14.17 7.27 -4.57
CA ASP A 2 13.68 8.04 -3.39
C ASP A 2 13.37 7.19 -2.15
N TYR A 3 12.82 5.97 -2.33
CA TYR A 3 12.42 5.10 -1.22
C TYR A 3 13.57 4.73 -0.26
N GLN A 4 14.73 4.34 -0.80
CA GLN A 4 15.91 4.00 0.01
C GLN A 4 16.38 5.18 0.86
N LYS A 5 16.44 6.39 0.28
CA LYS A 5 16.83 7.60 1.02
C LYS A 5 15.83 7.93 2.13
N PHE A 6 14.54 7.67 1.90
CA PHE A 6 13.52 7.86 2.93
C PHE A 6 13.65 6.82 4.05
N GLU A 7 13.94 5.56 3.72
CA GLU A 7 14.20 4.49 4.70
C GLU A 7 15.41 4.79 5.58
N GLU A 8 16.51 5.26 4.98
CA GLU A 8 17.71 5.69 5.70
C GLU A 8 17.41 6.84 6.67
N LYS A 9 16.65 7.85 6.24
CA LYS A 9 16.22 8.97 7.11
C LYS A 9 15.33 8.50 8.25
N PHE A 10 14.38 7.62 7.99
CA PHE A 10 13.51 7.05 9.02
C PHE A 10 14.33 6.29 10.08
N ASN A 11 15.26 5.44 9.65
CA ASN A 11 16.13 4.68 10.54
C ASN A 11 17.06 5.59 11.35
N ALA A 12 17.59 6.66 10.74
CA ALA A 12 18.40 7.66 11.44
C ALA A 12 17.61 8.43 12.51
N ALA A 13 16.40 8.91 12.18
CA ALA A 13 15.53 9.60 13.12
C ALA A 13 15.15 8.71 14.31
N LYS A 14 14.84 7.45 14.04
CA LYS A 14 14.56 6.43 15.05
C LYS A 14 15.77 6.18 15.98
N SER A 15 16.97 6.09 15.40
CA SER A 15 18.21 5.94 16.16
C SER A 15 18.49 7.16 17.06
N ASN A 16 18.24 8.38 16.58
CA ASN A 16 18.39 9.61 17.36
C ASN A 16 17.48 9.68 18.59
N LEU A 17 16.33 8.99 18.54
CA LEU A 17 15.40 8.86 19.67
C LEU A 17 15.73 7.67 20.59
N GLY A 18 16.83 6.96 20.36
CA GLY A 18 17.24 5.79 21.14
C GLY A 18 16.33 4.56 20.96
N ILE A 19 15.53 4.53 19.88
CA ILE A 19 14.56 3.47 19.65
C ILE A 19 15.23 2.34 18.89
N THR A 20 15.31 1.18 19.54
CA THR A 20 15.67 -0.08 18.90
C THR A 20 14.41 -0.94 18.79
N GLY A 21 14.17 -1.58 17.65
CA GLY A 21 12.96 -2.41 17.48
C GLY A 21 11.74 -1.69 16.89
N LYS A 22 10.62 -2.40 16.72
CA LYS A 22 9.37 -1.85 16.17
C LYS A 22 8.78 -0.76 17.08
N ILE A 23 8.37 0.37 16.50
CA ILE A 23 7.69 1.46 17.22
C ILE A 23 6.26 1.01 17.52
N LYS A 24 5.88 1.02 18.80
CA LYS A 24 4.55 0.61 19.27
C LYS A 24 3.62 1.78 19.61
N ASP A 25 4.19 2.95 19.86
CA ASP A 25 3.45 4.16 20.21
C ASP A 25 3.31 5.06 18.98
N ASP A 26 2.06 5.29 18.55
CA ASP A 26 1.75 6.16 17.41
C ASP A 26 2.25 7.59 17.63
N LYS A 27 2.33 8.09 18.87
CA LYS A 27 2.88 9.43 19.15
C LYS A 27 4.36 9.53 18.79
N VAL A 28 5.10 8.45 19.00
CA VAL A 28 6.51 8.36 18.63
C VAL A 28 6.65 8.28 17.11
N LEU A 29 5.73 7.57 16.46
CA LEU A 29 5.67 7.50 15.00
C LEU A 29 5.39 8.88 14.40
N TYR A 30 4.40 9.63 14.92
CA TYR A 30 4.11 11.00 14.49
C TYR A 30 5.29 11.95 14.74
N ARG A 31 5.99 11.81 15.88
CA ARG A 31 7.18 12.62 16.14
C ARG A 31 8.30 12.37 15.12
N ILE A 32 8.49 11.12 14.71
CA ILE A 32 9.45 10.79 13.65
C ILE A 32 8.96 11.34 12.31
N GLU A 33 7.64 11.23 12.03
CA GLU A 33 7.00 11.84 10.86
C GLU A 33 7.31 13.33 10.79
N ASP A 34 7.08 14.09 11.86
CA ASP A 34 7.37 15.53 11.91
C ASP A 34 8.85 15.86 11.64
N MET A 35 9.76 14.95 11.98
CA MET A 35 11.21 15.12 11.74
C MET A 35 11.63 14.85 10.29
N ILE A 36 10.90 13.99 9.57
CA ILE A 36 11.31 13.49 8.24
C ILE A 36 10.31 13.78 7.12
N SER A 37 9.11 14.24 7.47
CA SER A 37 8.01 14.50 6.56
C SER A 37 8.41 15.62 5.60
N LEU A 38 8.21 15.34 4.32
CA LEU A 38 8.49 16.26 3.24
C LEU A 38 7.22 16.51 2.41
N ASN A 39 6.07 16.04 2.89
CA ASN A 39 4.79 16.02 2.20
C ASN A 39 4.91 15.43 0.79
N PHE A 40 5.72 14.39 0.63
CA PHE A 40 5.96 13.79 -0.67
C PHE A 40 4.82 12.83 -1.05
N LYS A 41 4.33 12.97 -2.29
CA LYS A 41 3.50 11.97 -2.97
C LYS A 41 4.36 11.29 -4.04
N PHE A 42 4.76 10.05 -3.78
CA PHE A 42 5.45 9.22 -4.76
C PHE A 42 4.43 8.54 -5.68
N SER A 43 4.77 8.36 -6.95
CA SER A 43 3.98 7.49 -7.83
C SER A 43 4.21 6.04 -7.43
N ALA A 44 3.14 5.35 -7.04
CA ALA A 44 3.17 3.93 -6.71
C ALA A 44 2.89 3.05 -7.94
N GLY A 45 2.09 3.55 -8.87
CA GLY A 45 1.68 2.83 -10.07
C GLY A 45 0.47 3.46 -10.74
N VAL A 46 0.02 2.86 -11.83
CA VAL A 46 -1.16 3.31 -12.59
C VAL A 46 -2.07 2.11 -12.82
N ILE A 47 -3.34 2.24 -12.45
CA ILE A 47 -4.36 1.24 -12.76
C ILE A 47 -4.61 1.26 -14.27
N PRO A 48 -4.55 0.11 -14.97
CA PRO A 48 -4.77 0.06 -16.41
C PRO A 48 -6.21 0.44 -16.73
N LYS A 49 -6.44 1.01 -17.92
CA LYS A 49 -7.76 1.54 -18.31
C LYS A 49 -8.88 0.51 -18.13
N ASN A 50 -8.68 -0.72 -18.58
CA ASN A 50 -9.70 -1.77 -18.50
C ASN A 50 -10.13 -2.04 -17.05
N ASP A 51 -9.21 -2.08 -16.09
CA ASP A 51 -9.56 -2.30 -14.68
C ASP A 51 -10.21 -1.06 -14.08
N SER A 52 -9.74 0.13 -14.44
CA SER A 52 -10.34 1.40 -14.02
C SER A 52 -11.81 1.48 -14.43
N ASP A 53 -12.11 1.10 -15.67
CA ASP A 53 -13.46 1.09 -16.22
C ASP A 53 -14.34 0.06 -15.48
N LEU A 54 -13.83 -1.16 -15.23
CA LEU A 54 -14.54 -2.19 -14.46
C LEU A 54 -14.80 -1.78 -12.99
N LEU A 55 -13.87 -1.05 -12.38
CA LEU A 55 -13.94 -0.60 -11.00
C LEU A 55 -14.74 0.71 -10.83
N ASN A 56 -15.16 1.34 -11.94
CA ASN A 56 -15.77 2.67 -12.00
C ASN A 56 -14.91 3.76 -11.34
N LEU A 57 -13.60 3.73 -11.61
CA LEU A 57 -12.65 4.71 -11.06
C LEU A 57 -12.47 5.86 -12.04
N ALA A 58 -12.66 7.09 -11.56
CA ALA A 58 -12.43 8.31 -12.35
C ALA A 58 -10.94 8.72 -12.39
N THR A 59 -10.14 8.25 -11.42
CA THR A 59 -8.68 8.42 -11.39
C THR A 59 -7.98 7.07 -11.47
N ARG A 60 -6.75 7.08 -12.01
CA ARG A 60 -5.95 5.88 -12.27
C ARG A 60 -4.58 5.90 -11.59
N SER A 61 -4.11 7.08 -11.23
CA SER A 61 -2.81 7.26 -10.59
C SER A 61 -2.92 6.85 -9.12
N VAL A 62 -1.99 6.00 -8.69
CA VAL A 62 -1.90 5.56 -7.30
C VAL A 62 -0.73 6.28 -6.65
N TRP A 63 -1.01 6.97 -5.55
CA TRP A 63 -0.01 7.72 -4.79
C TRP A 63 0.46 6.94 -3.57
N LEU A 64 1.73 7.10 -3.22
CA LEU A 64 2.31 6.62 -1.97
C LEU A 64 2.84 7.82 -1.19
N SER A 65 2.23 8.13 -0.06
CA SER A 65 2.73 9.20 0.82
C SER A 65 3.92 8.74 1.65
N ASP A 66 4.76 9.69 2.03
CA ASP A 66 5.80 9.50 3.05
C ASP A 66 5.25 8.94 4.37
N ALA A 67 4.08 9.41 4.82
CA ALA A 67 3.39 8.90 6.00
C ALA A 67 3.04 7.40 5.88
N SER A 68 2.48 6.98 4.73
CA SER A 68 2.17 5.57 4.46
C SER A 68 3.44 4.73 4.39
N LEU A 69 4.49 5.26 3.76
CA LEU A 69 5.77 4.57 3.63
C LEU A 69 6.44 4.34 4.99
N MET A 70 6.41 5.35 5.87
CA MET A 70 6.93 5.25 7.24
C MET A 70 6.18 4.18 8.06
N LYS A 71 4.84 4.21 8.03
CA LYS A 71 4.00 3.19 8.69
C LYS A 71 4.35 1.80 8.20
N GLN A 72 4.60 1.67 6.91
CA GLN A 72 4.95 0.42 6.27
C GLN A 72 6.33 -0.08 6.71
N PHE A 73 7.37 0.75 6.71
CA PHE A 73 8.68 0.38 7.23
C PHE A 73 8.62 -0.09 8.69
N ASN A 74 7.86 0.62 9.53
CA ASN A 74 7.66 0.19 10.90
C ASN A 74 6.87 -1.12 11.00
N SER A 75 5.84 -1.31 10.16
CA SER A 75 5.03 -2.52 10.14
C SER A 75 5.84 -3.75 9.76
N ARG A 76 6.72 -3.62 8.75
CA ARG A 76 7.61 -4.66 8.20
C ARG A 76 8.89 -4.86 9.00
N PHE A 77 9.05 -4.17 10.11
CA PHE A 77 10.25 -4.32 10.95
C PHE A 77 10.37 -5.80 11.42
N ASN A 78 11.43 -6.49 10.99
CA ASN A 78 11.72 -7.93 11.14
C ASN A 78 10.99 -8.89 10.18
N GLU A 79 10.32 -8.40 9.14
CA GLU A 79 9.85 -9.23 8.03
C GLU A 79 10.94 -9.31 6.94
N ASP A 80 10.98 -10.41 6.17
CA ASP A 80 11.77 -10.49 4.93
C ASP A 80 11.05 -9.72 3.79
N PHE A 81 10.96 -8.42 4.00
CA PHE A 81 10.28 -7.48 3.12
C PHE A 81 11.02 -6.13 3.14
N GLY A 82 11.57 -5.72 2.01
CA GLY A 82 12.41 -4.53 1.94
C GLY A 82 12.27 -3.76 0.64
N PHE A 83 13.20 -2.82 0.40
CA PHE A 83 13.20 -1.97 -0.79
C PHE A 83 13.00 -2.73 -2.11
N LYS A 84 13.65 -3.89 -2.29
CA LYS A 84 13.51 -4.72 -3.51
C LYS A 84 12.07 -5.18 -3.75
N ASP A 85 11.29 -5.42 -2.70
CA ASP A 85 9.89 -5.79 -2.87
C ASP A 85 9.07 -4.62 -3.42
N TYR A 86 9.39 -3.38 -3.04
CA TYR A 86 8.72 -2.20 -3.59
C TYR A 86 9.01 -1.97 -5.07
N GLU A 87 10.06 -2.58 -5.65
CA GLU A 87 10.35 -2.46 -7.08
C GLU A 87 9.26 -3.11 -7.95
N VAL A 88 8.57 -4.14 -7.44
CA VAL A 88 7.48 -4.81 -8.19
C VAL A 88 6.11 -4.15 -8.00
N LEU A 89 6.00 -3.17 -7.10
CA LEU A 89 4.72 -2.51 -6.78
C LEU A 89 4.00 -1.93 -8.03
N PRO A 90 4.68 -1.23 -8.97
CA PRO A 90 4.03 -0.74 -10.18
C PRO A 90 3.40 -1.87 -11.00
N ASP A 91 4.06 -3.02 -11.12
CA ASP A 91 3.58 -4.18 -11.87
C ASP A 91 2.41 -4.88 -11.16
N VAL A 92 2.45 -4.94 -9.82
CA VAL A 92 1.34 -5.43 -8.98
C VAL A 92 0.08 -4.60 -9.22
N ILE A 93 0.21 -3.26 -9.32
CA ILE A 93 -0.93 -2.37 -9.58
C ILE A 93 -1.39 -2.47 -11.05
N TYR A 94 -0.45 -2.49 -12.00
CA TYR A 94 -0.77 -2.44 -13.43
C TYR A 94 -1.35 -3.74 -13.97
N SER A 95 -0.90 -4.87 -13.42
CA SER A 95 -1.18 -6.19 -13.98
C SER A 95 -1.54 -7.22 -12.91
N ALA A 96 -2.30 -6.82 -11.90
CA ALA A 96 -2.79 -7.75 -10.88
C ALA A 96 -3.50 -8.96 -11.49
N ASP A 97 -3.32 -10.11 -10.86
CA ASP A 97 -4.00 -11.34 -11.24
C ASP A 97 -5.44 -11.33 -10.68
N HIS A 98 -5.61 -10.75 -9.49
CA HIS A 98 -6.92 -10.60 -8.85
C HIS A 98 -7.12 -9.23 -8.24
N ILE A 99 -8.33 -8.68 -8.40
CA ILE A 99 -8.73 -7.41 -7.78
C ILE A 99 -10.04 -7.60 -7.01
N LEU A 100 -10.01 -7.23 -5.73
CA LEU A 100 -11.19 -7.18 -4.87
C LEU A 100 -11.53 -5.73 -4.52
N LYS A 101 -12.81 -5.39 -4.56
CA LYS A 101 -13.32 -4.09 -4.12
C LYS A 101 -14.19 -4.26 -2.87
N GLU A 102 -13.93 -3.42 -1.88
CA GLU A 102 -14.73 -3.30 -0.66
C GLU A 102 -15.16 -1.84 -0.52
N VAL A 103 -16.46 -1.59 -0.36
CA VAL A 103 -16.96 -0.25 -0.05
C VAL A 103 -17.07 -0.14 1.47
N GLU A 104 -16.36 0.82 2.06
CA GLU A 104 -16.44 1.05 3.50
C GLU A 104 -17.73 1.83 3.87
N LYS A 105 -18.19 1.67 5.12
CA LYS A 105 -19.45 2.26 5.60
C LYS A 105 -19.43 3.78 5.39
N GLU A 106 -20.56 4.29 4.89
CA GLU A 106 -20.82 5.68 4.45
C GLU A 106 -20.41 6.02 3.01
N GLY A 107 -19.80 5.09 2.26
CA GLY A 107 -19.60 5.27 0.83
C GLY A 107 -18.70 6.44 0.46
N VAL A 108 -17.79 6.82 1.37
CA VAL A 108 -16.80 7.90 1.19
C VAL A 108 -15.44 7.35 0.76
N VAL A 109 -15.20 6.08 1.09
CA VAL A 109 -13.94 5.39 0.84
C VAL A 109 -14.21 4.02 0.21
N GLU A 110 -13.48 3.73 -0.86
CA GLU A 110 -13.41 2.39 -1.43
C GLU A 110 -12.02 1.81 -1.19
N LYS A 111 -11.98 0.54 -0.76
CA LYS A 111 -10.77 -0.22 -0.57
C LYS A 111 -10.61 -1.19 -1.71
N LEU A 112 -9.49 -1.09 -2.41
CA LEU A 112 -9.14 -1.98 -3.52
C LEU A 112 -7.97 -2.87 -3.11
N SER A 113 -8.08 -4.17 -3.30
CA SER A 113 -7.02 -5.14 -2.98
C SER A 113 -6.56 -5.82 -4.26
N PHE A 114 -5.31 -5.55 -4.64
CA PHE A 114 -4.64 -6.07 -5.83
C PHE A 114 -3.70 -7.19 -5.41
N TYR A 115 -3.93 -8.40 -5.91
CA TYR A 115 -3.08 -9.56 -5.68
C TYR A 115 -2.32 -9.92 -6.95
N LYS A 116 -1.04 -10.23 -6.82
CA LYS A 116 -0.21 -10.71 -7.93
C LYS A 116 0.81 -11.74 -7.47
N ASN A 117 0.98 -12.81 -8.24
CA ASN A 117 2.11 -13.70 -8.16
C ASN A 117 3.24 -13.20 -9.08
N VAL A 118 4.42 -12.95 -8.52
CA VAL A 118 5.63 -12.61 -9.26
C VAL A 118 6.68 -13.66 -8.94
N ASN A 119 6.99 -14.51 -9.92
CA ASN A 119 8.00 -15.57 -9.80
C ASN A 119 7.80 -16.48 -8.57
N GLY A 120 6.55 -16.84 -8.27
CA GLY A 120 6.20 -17.71 -7.13
C GLY A 120 5.98 -16.98 -5.81
N LYS A 121 6.35 -15.69 -5.70
CA LYS A 121 6.06 -14.86 -4.52
C LYS A 121 4.78 -14.08 -4.74
N TRP A 122 3.83 -14.21 -3.81
CA TRP A 122 2.57 -13.49 -3.83
C TRP A 122 2.70 -12.14 -3.13
N TYR A 123 2.13 -11.11 -3.74
CA TYR A 123 2.08 -9.74 -3.25
C TYR A 123 0.64 -9.27 -3.15
N LEU A 124 0.38 -8.44 -2.14
CA LEU A 124 -0.89 -7.76 -1.93
C LEU A 124 -0.65 -6.25 -1.79
N ALA A 125 -1.18 -5.47 -2.73
CA ALA A 125 -1.31 -4.03 -2.62
C ALA A 125 -2.76 -3.66 -2.24
N VAL A 126 -2.90 -2.92 -1.15
CA VAL A 126 -4.17 -2.40 -0.66
C VAL A 126 -4.19 -0.91 -0.93
N LEU A 127 -5.17 -0.46 -1.70
CA LEU A 127 -5.38 0.93 -2.07
C LEU A 127 -6.63 1.47 -1.39
N LYS A 128 -6.57 2.73 -1.01
CA LYS A 128 -7.67 3.53 -0.48
C LYS A 128 -8.03 4.60 -1.51
N HIS A 129 -9.22 4.48 -2.07
CA HIS A 129 -9.80 5.49 -2.95
C HIS A 129 -10.62 6.46 -2.09
N LEU A 130 -10.18 7.71 -2.03
CA LEU A 130 -10.93 8.81 -1.45
C LEU A 130 -11.83 9.38 -2.53
N LEU A 131 -13.15 9.22 -2.42
CA LEU A 131 -14.09 9.66 -3.47
C LEU A 131 -14.12 11.19 -3.61
N GLU A 132 -13.85 11.89 -2.52
CA GLU A 132 -13.60 13.34 -2.47
C GLU A 132 -12.29 13.51 -1.71
N PRO A 133 -11.17 13.91 -2.35
CA PRO A 133 -11.05 14.61 -3.64
C PRO A 133 -10.83 13.74 -4.90
N ASN A 134 -11.30 12.48 -4.94
CA ASN A 134 -11.07 11.52 -6.03
C ASN A 134 -9.57 11.22 -6.25
N GLU A 135 -8.92 10.77 -5.17
CA GLU A 135 -7.52 10.35 -5.18
C GLU A 135 -7.38 8.91 -4.67
N ILE A 136 -6.45 8.15 -5.26
CA ILE A 136 -6.14 6.77 -4.83
C ILE A 136 -4.78 6.76 -4.16
N PHE A 137 -4.73 6.27 -2.93
CA PHE A 137 -3.52 6.13 -2.14
C PHE A 137 -3.23 4.67 -1.85
N MET A 138 -1.96 4.29 -1.87
CA MET A 138 -1.50 3.02 -1.35
C MET A 138 -1.57 3.07 0.19
N ASP A 139 -2.40 2.21 0.76
CA ASP A 139 -2.59 2.05 2.20
C ASP A 139 -1.60 1.04 2.77
N SER A 140 -1.45 -0.11 2.09
CA SER A 140 -0.41 -1.09 2.43
C SER A 140 0.01 -1.92 1.23
N PHE A 141 1.21 -2.47 1.34
CA PHE A 141 1.86 -3.34 0.39
C PHE A 141 2.71 -4.35 1.15
N ARG A 142 2.53 -5.64 0.85
CA ARG A 142 3.10 -6.74 1.63
C ARG A 142 3.16 -8.05 0.85
N GLY A 143 3.92 -9.00 1.37
CA GLY A 143 3.81 -10.41 0.99
C GLY A 143 2.43 -10.96 1.33
N SER A 144 1.96 -11.89 0.51
CA SER A 144 0.67 -12.58 0.66
C SER A 144 0.79 -14.02 0.16
N ASP A 145 -0.34 -14.69 -0.03
CA ASP A 145 -0.45 -16.03 -0.61
C ASP A 145 -1.85 -16.23 -1.22
N PHE A 146 -2.02 -17.32 -1.97
CA PHE A 146 -3.29 -17.63 -2.61
C PHE A 146 -4.41 -17.94 -1.60
N GLU A 147 -4.07 -18.51 -0.44
CA GLU A 147 -5.06 -18.85 0.60
C GLU A 147 -5.66 -17.58 1.23
N GLN A 148 -4.83 -16.56 1.45
CA GLN A 148 -5.25 -15.23 1.91
C GLN A 148 -6.18 -14.57 0.90
N TYR A 149 -5.89 -14.69 -0.40
CA TYR A 149 -6.79 -14.22 -1.45
C TYR A 149 -8.14 -14.96 -1.41
N GLU A 150 -8.15 -16.28 -1.34
CA GLU A 150 -9.39 -17.07 -1.29
C GLU A 150 -10.22 -16.77 -0.03
N LYS A 151 -9.58 -16.58 1.12
CA LYS A 151 -10.25 -16.10 2.34
C LYS A 151 -10.83 -14.70 2.16
N ALA A 152 -10.06 -13.79 1.57
CA ALA A 152 -10.46 -12.42 1.32
C ALA A 152 -11.65 -12.32 0.37
N LYS A 153 -11.68 -13.14 -0.68
CA LYS A 153 -12.77 -13.22 -1.67
C LYS A 153 -14.12 -13.56 -1.05
N ASN A 154 -14.13 -14.45 -0.06
CA ASN A 154 -15.35 -14.95 0.57
C ASN A 154 -15.92 -14.01 1.66
N HIS A 155 -15.33 -12.85 1.88
CA HIS A 155 -15.78 -11.90 2.90
C HIS A 155 -17.06 -11.15 2.45
N LYS A 156 -18.12 -11.18 3.27
CA LYS A 156 -19.49 -10.69 2.94
C LYS A 156 -19.61 -9.24 2.43
N LYS A 157 -18.60 -8.40 2.65
CA LYS A 157 -18.58 -6.99 2.24
C LYS A 157 -17.83 -6.73 0.92
N ARG A 158 -17.24 -7.77 0.33
CA ARG A 158 -16.39 -7.65 -0.85
C ARG A 158 -17.12 -8.08 -2.10
N VAL A 159 -17.00 -7.26 -3.12
CA VAL A 159 -17.39 -7.64 -4.48
C VAL A 159 -16.10 -7.99 -5.22
N MET A 160 -16.07 -9.19 -5.76
CA MET A 160 -15.05 -9.57 -6.73
C MET A 160 -15.38 -8.90 -8.05
N ILE A 161 -14.44 -8.11 -8.57
CA ILE A 161 -14.70 -7.29 -9.77
C ILE A 161 -13.81 -7.70 -10.95
N ALA A 162 -12.61 -8.25 -10.71
CA ALA A 162 -11.75 -8.71 -11.79
C ALA A 162 -10.94 -9.98 -11.41
N ILE A 163 -10.95 -10.95 -12.33
CA ILE A 163 -10.03 -12.07 -12.41
C ILE A 163 -9.37 -11.95 -13.79
N ARG A 164 -8.04 -11.98 -13.84
CA ARG A 164 -7.26 -12.07 -15.08
C ARG A 164 -6.63 -13.44 -15.22
#